data_AF-A0A5J5IQL2-F1
#
_entry.id   AF-A0A5J5IQL2-F1
#
_cell.length_a   1.000
_cell.length_b   1.000
_cell.length_c   1.000
_cell.angle_alpha   90.00
_cell.angle_beta   90.00
_cell.angle_gamma   90.00
#
_symmetry.space_group_name_H-M   'P 1'
#
loop_
_entity.id
_entity.type
_entity.pdbx_description
1 polymer ?
#
loop_
_entity_poly.entity_id
_entity_poly.type
_entity_poly.pdbx_seq_one_letter_code
_entity_poly.pdbx_strand_id
1 'polypeptide(L)'
;MTDKACFLLRIRPEHLPEYTRRHADLWPEMRAALDTAGYRNYSIFADESGLLVGYFEADDTARSAQRMAAHPVSTRWSEDIGWMFVSMDGARDTRDGHHWLQRVFDLDATRSAVRS
;
A
#
# COMPACT_ATOMS: atom_id res chain seq x y z
N MET A 1 -9.14 8.99 -15.60
CA MET A 1 -9.07 9.75 -14.34
C MET A 1 -8.23 8.91 -13.40
N THR A 2 -7.13 9.44 -12.87
CA THR A 2 -6.27 8.70 -11.95
C THR A 2 -6.91 8.69 -10.58
N ASP A 3 -7.17 7.50 -10.04
CA ASP A 3 -7.63 7.29 -8.68
C ASP A 3 -6.44 7.12 -7.72
N LYS A 4 -6.67 7.42 -6.44
CA LYS A 4 -5.65 7.47 -5.37
C LYS A 4 -6.16 6.69 -4.17
N ALA A 5 -5.34 5.78 -3.67
CA ALA A 5 -5.69 4.99 -2.50
C ALA A 5 -4.65 5.13 -1.40
N CYS A 6 -5.13 5.11 -0.16
CA CYS A 6 -4.31 5.20 1.05
C CYS A 6 -4.74 4.10 2.02
N PHE A 7 -3.78 3.48 2.69
CA PHE A 7 -4.04 2.40 3.64
C PHE A 7 -3.06 2.44 4.81
N LEU A 8 -3.47 1.80 5.90
CA LEU A 8 -2.64 1.60 7.08
C LEU A 8 -2.25 0.12 7.22
N LEU A 9 -1.03 -0.08 7.72
CA LEU A 9 -0.50 -1.33 8.21
C LEU A 9 0.24 -1.08 9.54
N ARG A 10 0.56 -2.13 10.29
CA ARG A 10 1.39 -2.01 11.48
C ARG A 10 2.42 -3.13 11.56
N ILE A 11 3.64 -2.74 11.90
CA ILE A 11 4.73 -3.64 12.26
C ILE A 11 5.14 -3.40 13.71
N ARG A 12 5.89 -4.34 14.30
CA ARG A 12 6.56 -4.05 15.58
C ARG A 12 7.62 -2.97 15.37
N PRO A 13 7.69 -1.92 16.21
CA PRO A 13 8.61 -0.79 16.04
C PRO A 13 10.08 -1.22 15.84
N GLU A 14 10.52 -2.25 16.57
CA GLU A 14 11.89 -2.77 16.51
C GLU A 14 12.27 -3.35 15.15
N HIS A 15 11.30 -3.60 14.26
CA HIS A 15 11.53 -4.11 12.91
C HIS A 15 11.56 -3.02 11.84
N LEU A 16 11.34 -1.75 12.20
CA LEU A 16 11.35 -0.65 11.23
C LEU A 16 12.66 -0.57 10.42
N PRO A 17 13.88 -0.71 11.01
CA PRO A 17 15.12 -0.68 10.24
C PRO A 17 15.20 -1.81 9.20
N GLU A 18 14.80 -3.03 9.56
CA GLU A 18 14.79 -4.17 8.64
C GLU A 18 13.71 -4.02 7.57
N TYR A 19 12.53 -3.53 7.93
CA TYR A 19 11.45 -3.22 6.99
C TYR A 19 11.89 -2.22 5.92
N THR A 20 12.55 -1.14 6.33
CA THR A 20 13.14 -0.15 5.42
C THR A 20 14.18 -0.78 4.50
N ARG A 21 15.09 -1.61 5.03
CA ARG A 21 16.11 -2.30 4.23
C ARG A 21 15.47 -3.22 3.18
N ARG A 22 14.48 -4.02 3.56
CA ARG A 22 13.75 -4.92 2.64
C ARG A 22 13.08 -4.14 1.50
N HIS A 23 12.50 -2.97 1.77
CA HIS A 23 11.86 -2.15 0.74
C HIS A 23 12.86 -1.38 -0.14
N ALA A 24 14.06 -1.09 0.36
CA ALA A 24 15.15 -0.56 -0.47
C ALA A 24 15.64 -1.61 -1.48
N ASP A 25 15.71 -2.88 -1.06
CA ASP A 25 16.12 -4.03 -1.87
C ASP A 25 14.91 -4.80 -2.45
N LEU A 26 13.85 -4.08 -2.83
CA LEU A 26 12.62 -4.69 -3.33
C LEU A 26 12.88 -5.59 -4.54
N TRP A 27 12.34 -6.81 -4.52
CA TRP A 27 12.56 -7.80 -5.57
C TRP A 27 12.18 -7.26 -6.96
N PRO A 28 13.00 -7.49 -8.01
CA PRO A 28 12.71 -7.05 -9.37
C PRO A 28 11.35 -7.53 -9.88
N GLU A 29 10.96 -8.77 -9.57
CA GLU A 29 9.67 -9.32 -9.95
C GLU A 29 8.48 -8.66 -9.24
N MET A 30 8.68 -8.16 -8.01
CA MET A 30 7.64 -7.42 -7.29
C MET A 30 7.44 -6.05 -7.94
N ARG A 31 8.54 -5.36 -8.29
CA ARG A 31 8.47 -4.10 -9.03
C ARG A 31 7.72 -4.27 -10.36
N ALA A 32 8.08 -5.30 -11.14
CA ALA A 32 7.41 -5.59 -12.41
C ALA A 32 5.91 -5.90 -12.24
N ALA A 33 5.54 -6.60 -11.17
CA ALA A 33 4.14 -6.88 -10.85
C ALA A 33 3.36 -5.61 -10.49
N LEU A 34 3.94 -4.73 -9.67
CA LEU A 34 3.34 -3.43 -9.32
C LEU A 34 3.12 -2.56 -10.57
N ASP A 35 4.14 -2.46 -11.43
CA ASP A 35 4.07 -1.71 -12.68
C ASP A 35 2.96 -2.27 -13.60
N THR A 36 2.91 -3.60 -13.76
CA THR A 36 1.89 -4.29 -14.58
C THR A 36 0.48 -4.15 -13.99
N ALA A 37 0.36 -4.14 -12.66
CA ALA A 37 -0.90 -3.91 -11.98
C ALA A 37 -1.40 -2.47 -12.13
N GLY A 38 -0.51 -1.53 -12.48
CA GLY A 38 -0.83 -0.13 -12.73
C GLY A 38 -0.52 0.82 -11.56
N TYR A 39 0.25 0.36 -10.56
CA TYR A 39 0.66 1.17 -9.42
C TYR A 39 1.60 2.29 -9.89
N ARG A 40 1.34 3.51 -9.45
CA ARG A 40 2.14 4.71 -9.71
C ARG A 40 2.26 5.53 -8.43
N ASN A 41 3.34 6.30 -8.30
CA ASN A 41 3.61 7.12 -7.12
C ASN A 41 3.45 6.33 -5.80
N TYR A 42 3.85 5.05 -5.79
CA TYR A 42 3.69 4.18 -4.64
C TYR A 42 4.75 4.49 -3.59
N SER A 43 4.30 4.91 -2.40
CA SER A 43 5.14 5.27 -1.27
C SER A 43 4.58 4.67 0.01
N ILE A 44 5.47 4.28 0.93
CA ILE A 44 5.12 3.89 2.29
C ILE A 44 5.85 4.82 3.24
N PHE A 45 5.10 5.45 4.13
CA PHE A 45 5.60 6.29 5.21
C PHE A 45 5.48 5.53 6.52
N ALA A 46 6.33 5.84 7.49
CA ALA A 46 6.30 5.22 8.80
C ALA A 46 6.48 6.24 9.92
N ASP A 47 5.91 5.96 11.09
CA ASP A 47 6.29 6.63 12.33
C ASP A 47 7.08 5.70 13.26
N GLU A 48 7.60 6.26 14.36
CA GLU A 48 8.39 5.52 15.35
C GLU A 48 7.59 4.44 16.10
N SER A 49 6.25 4.47 16.03
CA SER A 49 5.37 3.45 16.62
C SER A 49 5.22 2.20 15.75
N GLY A 50 5.83 2.18 14.56
CA GLY A 50 5.65 1.12 13.57
C GLY A 50 4.31 1.21 12.83
N LEU A 51 3.60 2.35 12.90
CA LEU A 51 2.48 2.62 11.99
C LEU A 51 3.04 2.88 10.60
N LEU A 52 2.47 2.21 9.60
CA LEU A 52 2.81 2.40 8.20
C LEU A 52 1.63 3.02 7.46
N VAL A 53 1.90 3.99 6.60
CA VAL A 53 0.93 4.64 5.71
C VAL A 53 1.35 4.39 4.28
N GLY A 54 0.63 3.54 3.57
CA GLY A 54 0.84 3.29 2.14
C GLY A 54 -0.05 4.19 1.30
N TYR A 55 0.50 4.76 0.23
CA TYR A 55 -0.22 5.56 -0.76
C TYR A 55 0.20 5.16 -2.17
N PHE A 56 -0.75 4.98 -3.08
CA PHE A 56 -0.47 4.82 -4.51
C PHE A 56 -1.58 5.38 -5.38
N GLU A 57 -1.27 5.52 -6.65
CA GLU A 57 -2.17 5.95 -7.71
C GLU A 57 -2.33 4.86 -8.77
N ALA A 58 -3.51 4.77 -9.36
CA ALA A 58 -3.80 3.88 -10.48
C ALA A 58 -5.01 4.40 -11.27
N ASP A 59 -5.30 3.83 -12.44
CA ASP A 59 -6.55 4.20 -13.15
C ASP A 59 -7.79 3.65 -12.41
N ASP A 60 -7.61 2.53 -11.72
CA ASP A 60 -8.59 1.89 -10.83
C ASP A 60 -7.82 1.24 -9.67
N THR A 61 -7.82 1.88 -8.51
CA THR A 61 -7.02 1.43 -7.37
C THR A 61 -7.53 0.12 -6.79
N ALA A 62 -8.84 -0.10 -6.78
CA ALA A 62 -9.46 -1.33 -6.29
C ALA A 62 -9.10 -2.52 -7.19
N ARG A 63 -9.19 -2.37 -8.51
CA ARG A 63 -8.79 -3.41 -9.46
C ARG A 63 -7.28 -3.69 -9.41
N SER A 64 -6.47 -2.65 -9.24
CA SER A 64 -5.01 -2.80 -9.13
C SER A 64 -4.63 -3.56 -7.85
N ALA A 65 -5.26 -3.22 -6.72
CA ALA A 65 -5.06 -3.93 -5.45
C ALA A 65 -5.48 -5.40 -5.55
N GLN A 66 -6.63 -5.70 -6.17
CA GLN A 66 -7.08 -7.08 -6.40
C GLN A 66 -6.09 -7.88 -7.27
N ARG A 67 -5.50 -7.26 -8.30
CA ARG A 67 -4.48 -7.90 -9.14
C ARG A 67 -3.23 -8.24 -8.33
N MET A 68 -2.77 -7.34 -7.48
CA MET A 68 -1.62 -7.59 -6.62
C MET A 68 -1.92 -8.68 -5.59
N ALA A 69 -3.08 -8.64 -4.93
CA ALA A 69 -3.51 -9.67 -3.97
C ALA A 69 -3.54 -11.08 -4.60
N ALA A 70 -3.92 -11.19 -5.88
CA ALA A 70 -3.93 -12.45 -6.62
C ALA A 70 -2.56 -12.84 -7.22
N HIS A 71 -1.57 -11.95 -7.22
CA HIS A 71 -0.29 -12.19 -7.87
C HIS A 71 0.62 -13.06 -6.96
N PRO A 72 1.20 -14.17 -7.45
CA PRO A 72 2.02 -15.08 -6.63
C PRO A 72 3.22 -14.41 -5.93
N VAL A 73 3.81 -13.39 -6.57
CA VAL A 73 4.89 -12.61 -5.95
C VAL A 73 4.45 -11.87 -4.69
N SER A 74 3.18 -11.41 -4.65
CA SER A 74 2.64 -10.71 -3.49
C SER A 74 2.53 -11.66 -2.31
N THR A 75 2.03 -12.88 -2.54
CA THR A 75 1.98 -13.93 -1.51
C THR A 75 3.37 -14.24 -0.96
N ARG A 76 4.35 -14.50 -1.84
CA ARG A 76 5.73 -14.80 -1.43
C ARG A 76 6.37 -13.67 -0.64
N TRP A 77 6.15 -12.43 -1.06
CA TRP A 77 6.65 -11.25 -0.36
C TRP A 77 6.01 -11.12 1.02
N SER A 78 4.69 -11.23 1.11
CA SER A 78 3.95 -11.18 2.37
C SER A 78 4.39 -12.28 3.33
N GLU A 79 4.73 -13.48 2.85
CA GLU A 79 5.29 -14.56 3.68
C GLU A 79 6.70 -14.21 4.20
N ASP A 80 7.55 -13.61 3.37
CA ASP A 80 8.93 -13.24 3.73
C ASP A 80 9.01 -12.11 4.78
N ILE A 81 8.14 -11.10 4.68
CA ILE A 81 8.13 -9.96 5.62
C ILE A 81 7.04 -10.07 6.70
N GLY A 82 6.14 -11.05 6.61
CA GLY A 82 4.93 -11.15 7.42
C GLY A 82 5.17 -11.25 8.92
N TRP A 83 6.30 -11.84 9.33
CA TRP A 83 6.69 -11.97 10.74
C TRP A 83 6.89 -10.63 11.46
N MET A 84 7.10 -9.53 10.71
CA MET A 84 7.24 -8.18 11.27
C MET A 84 5.89 -7.55 11.67
N PHE A 85 4.80 -7.99 11.03
CA PHE A 85 3.49 -7.37 11.13
C PHE A 85 2.77 -7.75 12.42
N VAL A 86 1.92 -6.83 12.88
CA VAL A 86 0.98 -7.07 13.98
C VAL A 86 -0.42 -6.63 13.55
N SER A 87 -1.43 -7.30 14.10
CA SER A 87 -2.81 -6.91 13.90
C SER A 87 -3.05 -5.49 14.39
N MET A 88 -3.78 -4.70 13.61
CA MET A 88 -4.25 -3.38 14.04
C MET A 88 -5.56 -3.54 14.80
N ASP A 89 -5.64 -2.99 16.01
CA ASP A 89 -6.89 -2.96 16.78
C ASP A 89 -7.99 -2.22 16.00
N GLY A 90 -9.16 -2.84 15.88
CA GLY A 90 -10.30 -2.27 15.16
C GLY A 90 -10.28 -2.46 13.63
N ALA A 91 -9.22 -3.04 13.06
CA ALA A 91 -9.21 -3.53 11.68
C ALA A 91 -10.06 -4.82 11.57
N ARG A 92 -11.39 -4.68 11.73
CA ARG A 92 -12.33 -5.74 11.41
C ARG A 92 -12.16 -6.08 9.93
N ASP A 93 -11.71 -7.31 9.68
CA ASP A 93 -11.83 -8.02 8.40
C ASP A 93 -11.30 -7.22 7.19
N THR A 94 -9.98 -7.01 7.17
CA THR A 94 -9.33 -6.41 6.01
C THR A 94 -9.07 -7.51 4.98
N ARG A 95 -9.60 -7.33 3.76
CA ARG A 95 -9.57 -8.34 2.69
C ARG A 95 -8.16 -8.85 2.33
N ASP A 96 -7.12 -8.12 2.72
CA ASP A 96 -5.71 -8.44 2.43
C ASP A 96 -4.75 -7.91 3.52
N GLY A 97 -5.21 -7.77 4.78
CA GLY A 97 -4.41 -7.19 5.89
C GLY A 97 -4.29 -5.65 5.91
N HIS A 98 -4.82 -4.97 4.89
CA HIS A 98 -4.74 -3.51 4.72
C HIS A 98 -5.96 -2.79 5.29
N HIS A 99 -5.75 -1.81 6.18
CA HIS A 99 -6.84 -0.92 6.63
C HIS A 99 -6.96 0.27 5.67
N TRP A 100 -7.87 0.19 4.70
CA TRP A 100 -8.09 1.24 3.69
C TRP A 100 -8.71 2.50 4.28
N LEU A 101 -8.17 3.65 3.91
CA LEU A 101 -8.63 4.97 4.36
C LEU A 101 -9.55 5.62 3.32
N GLN A 102 -10.60 6.29 3.82
CA GLN A 102 -11.45 7.12 2.98
C GLN A 102 -10.72 8.42 2.62
N ARG A 103 -10.56 8.68 1.33
CA ARG A 103 -10.14 10.00 0.83
C ARG A 103 -11.25 11.02 1.10
N VAL A 104 -10.96 12.03 1.92
CA VAL A 104 -11.92 13.10 2.27
C VAL A 104 -11.72 14.38 1.45
N PHE A 105 -10.53 14.60 0.90
CA PHE A 105 -10.18 15.79 0.13
C PHE A 105 -9.10 15.49 -0.92
N ASP A 106 -9.18 16.16 -2.06
CA ASP A 106 -8.17 16.19 -3.12
C ASP A 106 -8.23 17.54 -3.86
N LEU A 107 -7.14 18.29 -3.84
CA LEU A 107 -7.07 19.63 -4.43
C LEU A 107 -7.17 19.60 -5.96
N ASP A 108 -6.61 18.59 -6.62
CA ASP A 108 -6.58 18.53 -8.09
C ASP A 108 -7.89 17.98 -8.65
N ALA A 109 -8.56 17.09 -7.91
CA ALA A 109 -9.92 16.67 -8.22
C ALA A 109 -10.92 17.84 -8.15
N THR A 110 -10.78 18.71 -7.14
CA THR A 110 -11.65 19.90 -7.01
C THR A 110 -11.40 20.94 -8.10
N ARG A 111 -10.15 21.11 -8.57
CA ARG A 111 -9.81 22.01 -9.69
C ARG A 111 -10.32 21.52 -11.05
N SER A 112 -10.40 20.21 -11.23
CA SER A 112 -10.88 19.60 -12.48
C SER A 112 -12.39 19.78 -12.67
N ALA A 113 -13.16 19.83 -11.58
CA ALA A 113 -14.60 20.05 -11.63
C ALA A 113 -15.01 21.49 -12.00
N VAL A 114 -14.15 22.48 -11.78
CA VAL A 114 -14.44 23.92 -12.05
C VAL A 114 -14.14 24.31 -13.51
N ARG A 115 -13.47 23.44 -14.27
CA ARG A 115 -13.10 23.69 -15.67
C ARG A 115 -14.02 23.00 -16.70
N SER A 116 -15.17 22.45 -16.26
CA SER A 116 -16.18 21.83 -17.11
C SER A 116 -17.45 22.66 -17.18
#